data_AF-A0AAN1WK99-F1
#
_entry.id   AF-A0AAN1WK99-F1
#
_cell.length_a   1.000
_cell.length_b   1.000
_cell.length_c   1.000
_cell.angle_alpha   90.00
_cell.angle_beta   90.00
_cell.angle_gamma   90.00
#
_symmetry.space_group_name_H-M   'P 1'
#
loop_
_entity.id
_entity.type
_entity.pdbx_description
1 polymer ?
#
loop_
_entity_poly.entity_id
_entity_poly.type
_entity_poly.pdbx_seq_one_letter_code
_entity_poly.pdbx_strand_id
1 'polypeptide(L)'
;MRFLCRQKKRFLNNTLYLLVVFGLTAITASCGGNKNNQTAASSISSEAAAISSANNSSASSYPPITETPPSEKAHWKRVKAIKHDLAYALDLNEDELCHELGSLSCFDQVHLSALGGNEPFVLTQYEPIESPSAISAVVTERVVLAACSNKVDIDQQSTATVFTQYDLSAMAEPRNNDYLAALDLQNTLLYQRLLARDPTQEELTLLQELTQDTQGNAISNADVAKLSCFTIATSSEFIFL
;
A
#
# COMPACT_ATOMS: atom_id res chain seq x y z
N MET A 1 25.46 -11.79 -45.78
CA MET A 1 24.79 -11.11 -46.91
C MET A 1 23.49 -11.83 -47.24
N ARG A 2 22.35 -11.20 -46.95
CA ARG A 2 20.98 -11.38 -47.52
C ARG A 2 19.96 -10.97 -46.45
N PHE A 3 19.93 -9.67 -46.18
CA PHE A 3 18.74 -8.99 -45.69
C PHE A 3 17.92 -8.61 -46.92
N LEU A 4 16.61 -8.87 -46.91
CA LEU A 4 15.55 -7.94 -47.35
C LEU A 4 14.17 -8.62 -47.43
N CYS A 5 13.18 -7.87 -46.95
CA CYS A 5 11.82 -7.73 -47.48
C CYS A 5 10.71 -8.70 -47.01
N ARG A 6 9.86 -8.20 -46.10
CA ARG A 6 8.37 -8.32 -46.02
C ARG A 6 7.97 -7.85 -44.61
N GLN A 7 7.15 -6.85 -44.38
CA GLN A 7 5.78 -6.68 -44.84
C GLN A 7 5.38 -5.20 -44.89
N LYS A 8 4.49 -4.89 -45.82
CA LYS A 8 4.07 -3.56 -46.23
C LYS A 8 2.55 -3.48 -46.10
N LYS A 9 2.10 -2.51 -45.30
CA LYS A 9 0.87 -1.69 -45.44
C LYS A 9 -0.54 -2.31 -45.21
N ARG A 10 -1.38 -1.40 -44.68
CA ARG A 10 -2.87 -1.30 -44.64
C ARG A 10 -3.48 -2.03 -43.43
N PHE A 11 -4.25 -1.35 -42.57
CA PHE A 11 -5.51 -0.69 -42.92
C PHE A 11 -5.74 0.68 -42.26
N LEU A 12 -6.30 1.59 -43.06
CA LEU A 12 -6.97 2.83 -42.65
C LEU A 12 -8.35 2.52 -42.02
N ASN A 13 -8.87 3.55 -41.34
CA ASN A 13 -10.28 3.85 -41.05
C ASN A 13 -10.95 3.06 -39.93
N ASN A 14 -11.20 3.74 -38.81
CA ASN A 14 -12.57 3.82 -38.30
C ASN A 14 -12.82 5.12 -37.54
N THR A 15 -13.31 6.12 -38.27
CA THR A 15 -13.98 7.31 -37.74
C THR A 15 -15.48 7.00 -37.77
N LEU A 16 -16.10 6.72 -36.61
CA LEU A 16 -17.55 6.70 -36.53
C LEU A 16 -18.05 7.06 -35.12
N TYR A 17 -18.54 8.29 -35.03
CA TYR A 17 -19.69 8.76 -34.24
C TYR A 17 -20.26 7.81 -33.18
N LEU A 18 -20.22 8.24 -31.91
CA LEU A 18 -21.31 7.96 -30.98
C LEU A 18 -21.64 9.22 -30.16
N LEU A 19 -22.67 9.93 -30.62
CA LEU A 19 -23.47 10.86 -29.82
C LEU A 19 -24.19 10.04 -28.74
N VAL A 20 -23.86 10.26 -27.46
CA VAL A 20 -24.71 9.79 -26.35
C VAL A 20 -25.22 10.98 -25.57
N VAL A 21 -26.54 11.01 -25.57
CA VAL A 21 -27.51 11.95 -25.00
C VAL A 21 -27.24 12.25 -23.53
N PHE A 22 -27.15 13.55 -23.22
CA PHE A 22 -27.25 14.07 -21.85
C PHE A 22 -28.65 13.80 -21.29
N GLY A 23 -28.76 12.82 -20.39
CA GLY A 23 -29.94 12.58 -19.56
C GLY A 23 -29.80 13.33 -18.24
N LEU A 24 -30.53 14.44 -18.10
CA LEU A 24 -30.69 15.20 -16.86
C LEU A 24 -31.66 14.43 -15.95
N THR A 25 -31.17 13.81 -14.87
CA THR A 25 -32.03 13.24 -13.82
C THR A 25 -31.79 13.97 -12.49
N ALA A 26 -32.86 14.59 -12.00
CA ALA A 26 -32.91 15.33 -10.74
C ALA A 26 -32.74 14.39 -9.54
N ILE A 27 -31.81 14.72 -8.65
CA ILE A 27 -31.64 14.06 -7.35
C ILE A 27 -32.47 14.82 -6.32
N THR A 28 -33.50 14.18 -5.77
CA THR A 28 -34.23 14.67 -4.60
C THR A 28 -33.49 14.27 -3.33
N ALA A 29 -33.08 15.27 -2.54
CA ALA A 29 -32.48 15.09 -1.23
C ALA A 29 -33.51 14.55 -0.22
N SER A 30 -33.15 13.48 0.51
CA SER A 30 -33.89 13.00 1.67
C SER A 30 -32.95 12.89 2.86
N CYS A 31 -33.06 13.88 3.76
CA CYS A 31 -32.37 13.90 5.06
C CYS A 31 -33.17 13.07 6.07
N GLY A 32 -32.71 11.85 6.36
CA GLY A 32 -33.22 11.03 7.47
C GLY A 32 -32.23 11.02 8.61
N GLY A 33 -32.43 11.90 9.59
CA GLY A 33 -31.68 11.89 10.84
C GLY A 33 -32.21 10.82 11.79
N ASN A 34 -31.33 9.97 12.31
CA ASN A 34 -31.63 9.15 13.48
C ASN A 34 -30.49 9.27 14.50
N LYS A 35 -30.81 9.91 15.62
CA LYS A 35 -30.02 9.97 16.85
C LYS A 35 -30.66 8.99 17.82
N ASN A 36 -29.88 8.09 18.43
CA ASN A 36 -30.10 7.29 19.65
C ASN A 36 -28.93 6.27 19.67
N ASN A 37 -28.23 5.88 20.74
CA ASN A 37 -28.24 6.04 22.20
C ASN A 37 -26.79 5.69 22.62
N GLN A 38 -26.12 6.45 23.50
CA GLN A 38 -26.03 6.23 24.96
C GLN A 38 -25.71 4.79 25.42
N THR A 39 -24.92 4.74 26.50
CA THR A 39 -24.53 3.61 27.38
C THR A 39 -23.38 2.73 26.89
N ALA A 40 -22.36 2.36 27.69
CA ALA A 40 -22.05 2.66 29.09
C ALA A 40 -20.55 2.45 29.33
N ALA A 41 -20.03 3.17 30.32
CA ALA A 41 -18.74 2.94 30.96
C ALA A 41 -18.71 1.57 31.67
N SER A 42 -17.55 0.93 31.71
CA SER A 42 -17.23 -0.12 32.68
C SER A 42 -15.70 -0.18 32.87
N SER A 43 -15.22 0.62 33.81
CA SER A 43 -13.91 0.47 34.43
C SER A 43 -13.94 -0.74 35.36
N ILE A 44 -13.11 -1.75 35.10
CA ILE A 44 -12.82 -2.82 36.05
C ILE A 44 -11.44 -2.55 36.64
N SER A 45 -11.45 -2.14 37.90
CA SER A 45 -10.34 -2.17 38.84
C SER A 45 -10.20 -3.57 39.41
N SER A 46 -8.99 -4.14 39.36
CA SER A 46 -8.63 -5.35 40.09
C SER A 46 -7.34 -5.10 40.88
N GLU A 47 -7.50 -4.92 42.19
CA GLU A 47 -6.46 -5.08 43.21
C GLU A 47 -6.00 -6.54 43.28
N ALA A 48 -4.69 -6.78 43.40
CA ALA A 48 -4.18 -7.92 44.17
C ALA A 48 -2.70 -7.73 44.57
N ALA A 49 -2.54 -7.56 45.88
CA ALA A 49 -1.56 -8.20 46.76
C ALA A 49 -0.04 -8.00 46.53
N ALA A 50 0.52 -7.35 47.54
CA ALA A 50 1.93 -7.22 47.88
C ALA A 50 2.60 -8.55 48.24
N ILE A 51 3.87 -8.71 47.82
CA ILE A 51 4.86 -9.53 48.53
C ILE A 51 6.06 -8.63 48.85
N SER A 52 6.29 -8.47 50.14
CA SER A 52 7.44 -7.77 50.73
C SER A 52 8.68 -8.65 50.61
N SER A 53 9.78 -8.10 50.12
CA SER A 53 11.13 -8.64 50.38
C SER A 53 12.09 -7.47 50.53
N ALA A 54 12.40 -7.18 51.79
CA ALA A 54 13.43 -6.24 52.19
C ALA A 54 14.80 -6.83 51.85
N ASN A 55 15.58 -6.11 51.04
CA ASN A 55 17.03 -6.25 51.09
C ASN A 55 17.68 -4.88 51.05
N ASN A 56 18.43 -4.67 52.12
CA ASN A 56 19.07 -3.46 52.57
C ASN A 56 20.42 -3.34 51.84
N SER A 57 20.63 -2.30 51.03
CA SER A 57 21.96 -1.93 50.52
C SER A 57 21.97 -0.47 50.05
N SER A 58 22.63 0.35 50.85
CA SER A 58 23.44 1.51 50.43
C SER A 58 22.73 2.60 49.64
N ALA A 59 22.18 3.57 50.36
CA ALA A 59 21.65 4.83 49.84
C ALA A 59 22.73 5.62 49.09
N SER A 60 22.76 5.48 47.77
CA SER A 60 23.35 6.45 46.86
C SER A 60 22.29 7.50 46.54
N SER A 61 22.49 8.73 47.00
CA SER A 61 21.54 9.84 46.87
C SER A 61 21.56 10.46 45.47
N TYR A 62 21.23 9.69 44.44
CA TYR A 62 20.87 10.25 43.14
C TYR A 62 19.35 10.44 43.09
N PRO A 63 18.84 11.61 42.66
CA PRO A 63 17.41 11.77 42.44
C PRO A 63 16.95 10.71 41.44
N PRO A 64 15.77 10.10 41.62
CA PRO A 64 15.22 9.15 40.65
C PRO A 64 15.05 9.89 39.33
N ILE A 65 15.90 9.59 38.35
CA ILE A 65 15.73 10.06 36.99
C ILE A 65 14.57 9.26 36.43
N THR A 66 13.36 9.80 36.55
CA THR A 66 12.22 9.34 35.76
C THR A 66 12.46 9.83 34.33
N GLU A 67 13.43 9.23 33.63
CA GLU A 67 13.54 9.42 32.19
C GLU A 67 12.27 8.86 31.59
N THR A 68 11.34 9.75 31.27
CA THR A 68 10.23 9.40 30.39
C THR A 68 10.90 8.91 29.11
N PRO A 69 10.64 7.66 28.67
CA PRO A 69 11.22 7.18 27.43
C PRO A 69 10.87 8.23 26.35
N PRO A 70 11.84 8.65 25.53
CA PRO A 70 11.57 9.61 24.48
C PRO A 70 10.37 9.09 23.69
N SER A 71 9.35 9.94 23.52
CA SER A 71 8.19 9.57 22.72
C SER A 71 8.71 9.14 21.36
N GLU A 72 8.47 7.89 20.97
CA GLU A 72 8.85 7.40 19.66
C GLU A 72 8.08 8.22 18.62
N LYS A 73 8.80 9.07 17.88
CA LYS A 73 8.21 9.93 16.86
C LYS A 73 8.25 9.15 15.57
N ALA A 74 7.09 9.01 14.92
CA ALA A 74 7.02 8.44 13.58
C ALA A 74 7.93 9.24 12.63
N HIS A 75 8.86 8.54 11.98
CA HIS A 75 9.81 9.10 11.03
C HIS A 75 9.45 8.65 9.61
N TRP A 76 9.37 9.59 8.67
CA TRP A 76 9.14 9.26 7.27
C TRP A 76 10.30 8.42 6.72
N LYS A 77 9.99 7.26 6.11
CA LYS A 77 11.00 6.41 5.46
C LYS A 77 11.69 7.17 4.34
N ARG A 78 13.02 7.10 4.31
CA ARG A 78 13.81 7.69 3.21
C ARG A 78 13.63 6.89 1.93
N VAL A 79 13.79 7.57 0.78
CA VAL A 79 13.67 6.99 -0.57
C VAL A 79 14.37 5.62 -0.73
N LYS A 80 15.58 5.46 -0.19
CA LYS A 80 16.33 4.18 -0.28
C LYS A 80 15.66 3.05 0.49
N ALA A 81 15.11 3.35 1.68
CA ALA A 81 14.38 2.36 2.47
C ALA A 81 13.09 1.95 1.75
N ILE A 82 12.31 2.92 1.25
CA ILE A 82 11.08 2.63 0.48
C ILE A 82 11.40 1.75 -0.74
N LYS A 83 12.44 2.11 -1.51
CA LYS A 83 12.88 1.36 -2.68
C LYS A 83 13.27 -0.08 -2.33
N HIS A 84 14.12 -0.24 -1.32
CA HIS A 84 14.59 -1.55 -0.89
C HIS A 84 13.46 -2.42 -0.34
N ASP A 85 12.60 -1.87 0.52
CA ASP A 85 11.48 -2.57 1.13
C ASP A 85 10.49 -3.04 0.05
N LEU A 86 10.16 -2.20 -0.94
CA LEU A 86 9.29 -2.60 -2.04
C LEU A 86 9.92 -3.69 -2.93
N ALA A 87 11.20 -3.54 -3.28
CA ALA A 87 11.91 -4.54 -4.09
C ALA A 87 11.91 -5.90 -3.39
N TYR A 88 12.28 -5.91 -2.10
CA TYR A 88 12.31 -7.12 -1.30
C TYR A 88 10.92 -7.74 -1.11
N ALA A 89 9.93 -6.94 -0.69
CA ALA A 89 8.58 -7.45 -0.39
C ALA A 89 7.87 -8.00 -1.63
N LEU A 90 8.12 -7.41 -2.81
CA LEU A 90 7.49 -7.81 -4.06
C LEU A 90 8.35 -8.76 -4.89
N ASP A 91 9.51 -9.20 -4.40
CA ASP A 91 10.42 -10.08 -5.14
C ASP A 91 10.74 -9.52 -6.54
N LEU A 92 11.08 -8.23 -6.56
CA LEU A 92 11.45 -7.47 -7.74
C LEU A 92 12.89 -6.98 -7.61
N ASN A 93 13.58 -6.83 -8.74
CA ASN A 93 14.80 -6.04 -8.75
C ASN A 93 14.48 -4.55 -8.57
N GLU A 94 15.43 -3.79 -8.03
CA GLU A 94 15.25 -2.35 -7.79
C GLU A 94 14.95 -1.54 -9.06
N ASP A 95 15.44 -2.00 -10.22
CA ASP A 95 15.19 -1.47 -11.55
C ASP A 95 13.88 -2.00 -12.17
N GLU A 96 13.13 -2.85 -11.49
CA GLU A 96 11.81 -3.29 -11.95
C GLU A 96 10.68 -2.54 -11.24
N LEU A 97 10.97 -1.75 -10.19
CA LEU A 97 9.93 -1.10 -9.39
C LEU A 97 9.11 -0.08 -10.18
N CYS A 98 9.76 0.92 -10.78
CA CYS A 98 9.06 2.02 -11.39
C CYS A 98 9.95 2.77 -12.40
N HIS A 99 9.43 2.91 -13.62
CA HIS A 99 10.05 3.64 -14.73
C HIS A 99 9.06 4.66 -15.32
N GLU A 100 9.36 5.95 -15.16
CA GLU A 100 8.62 7.02 -15.83
C GLU A 100 9.08 7.10 -17.29
N LEU A 101 8.12 7.30 -18.20
CA LEU A 101 8.36 7.36 -19.65
C LEU A 101 9.11 6.13 -20.22
N GLY A 102 9.06 5.00 -19.50
CA GLY A 102 9.64 3.72 -19.92
C GLY A 102 11.14 3.56 -19.70
N SER A 103 11.87 4.59 -19.23
CA SER A 103 13.33 4.47 -19.04
C SER A 103 13.93 5.29 -17.90
N LEU A 104 13.16 6.18 -17.26
CA LEU A 104 13.68 7.01 -16.17
C LEU A 104 13.28 6.39 -14.83
N SER A 105 14.27 6.06 -13.99
CA SER A 105 14.01 5.55 -12.63
C SER A 105 13.21 6.57 -11.84
N CYS A 106 12.05 6.14 -11.33
CA CYS A 106 11.22 6.95 -10.46
C CYS A 106 11.98 7.37 -9.20
N PHE A 107 12.74 6.44 -8.60
CA PHE A 107 13.42 6.65 -7.32
C PHE A 107 14.70 7.49 -7.45
N ASP A 108 15.45 7.30 -8.54
CA ASP A 108 16.80 7.86 -8.66
C ASP A 108 16.85 9.15 -9.49
N GLN A 109 15.83 9.42 -10.30
CA GLN A 109 15.84 10.57 -11.23
C GLN A 109 14.60 11.46 -11.11
N VAL A 110 13.38 10.90 -11.21
CA VAL A 110 12.18 11.73 -11.35
C VAL A 110 11.66 12.23 -10.01
N HIS A 111 11.64 11.36 -9.00
CA HIS A 111 10.97 11.63 -7.72
C HIS A 111 11.92 11.66 -6.52
N LEU A 112 13.23 11.64 -6.76
CA LEU A 112 14.26 11.56 -5.71
C LEU A 112 14.07 12.58 -4.58
N SER A 113 13.97 13.87 -4.93
CA SER A 113 13.77 14.94 -3.94
C SER A 113 12.40 14.88 -3.26
N ALA A 114 11.34 14.50 -3.99
CA ALA A 114 10.00 14.38 -3.43
C ALA A 114 9.89 13.21 -2.43
N LEU A 115 10.67 12.15 -2.60
CA LEU A 115 10.80 11.02 -1.67
C LEU A 115 11.82 11.28 -0.54
N GLY A 116 12.27 12.53 -0.38
CA GLY A 116 13.16 12.94 0.71
C GLY A 116 14.63 12.55 0.51
N GLY A 117 15.04 12.30 -0.74
CA GLY A 117 16.44 12.21 -1.15
C GLY A 117 17.06 13.59 -1.45
N ASN A 118 18.34 13.57 -1.85
CA ASN A 118 19.12 14.78 -2.14
C ASN A 118 19.53 14.75 -3.61
N GLU A 119 19.43 15.88 -4.31
CA GLU A 119 19.83 16.01 -5.71
C GLU A 119 20.85 17.16 -5.89
N PRO A 120 22.14 16.90 -5.62
CA PRO A 120 23.16 17.94 -5.59
C PRO A 120 23.62 18.42 -6.97
N PHE A 121 23.42 17.63 -8.04
CA PHE A 121 24.00 17.92 -9.35
C PHE A 121 23.05 18.70 -10.24
N VAL A 122 21.77 18.33 -10.26
CA VAL A 122 20.76 19.00 -11.10
C VAL A 122 20.05 20.12 -10.34
N LEU A 123 19.68 19.88 -9.07
CA LEU A 123 18.89 20.81 -8.26
C LEU A 123 19.72 21.57 -7.22
N THR A 124 21.04 21.30 -7.12
CA THR A 124 21.93 21.88 -6.09
C THR A 124 21.42 21.68 -4.66
N GLN A 125 20.68 20.59 -4.43
CA GLN A 125 20.12 20.23 -3.13
C GLN A 125 21.10 19.30 -2.41
N TYR A 126 21.96 19.87 -1.56
CA TYR A 126 22.97 19.11 -0.81
C TYR A 126 22.42 18.50 0.49
N GLU A 127 21.44 19.15 1.11
CA GLU A 127 20.82 18.72 2.35
C GLU A 127 19.45 18.05 2.09
N PRO A 128 19.10 17.00 2.85
CA PRO A 128 17.79 16.39 2.75
C PRO A 128 16.70 17.34 3.25
N ILE A 129 15.52 17.24 2.65
CA ILE A 129 14.35 17.92 3.19
C ILE A 129 14.07 17.34 4.58
N GLU A 130 13.91 18.22 5.57
CA GLU A 130 13.69 17.84 6.97
C GLU A 130 12.37 17.09 7.18
N SER A 131 11.37 17.38 6.36
CA SER A 131 10.04 16.77 6.43
C SER A 131 9.48 16.46 5.05
N PRO A 132 8.65 15.41 4.91
CA PRO A 132 7.93 15.14 3.67
C PRO A 132 7.02 16.32 3.31
N SER A 133 6.93 16.61 2.02
CA SER A 133 6.04 17.64 1.49
C SER A 133 4.68 17.05 1.13
N ALA A 134 3.70 17.90 0.79
CA ALA A 134 2.40 17.43 0.31
C ALA A 134 2.51 16.54 -0.95
N ILE A 135 3.55 16.74 -1.78
CA ILE A 135 3.77 15.92 -2.97
C ILE A 135 4.42 14.57 -2.65
N SER A 136 5.05 14.42 -1.47
CA SER A 136 5.72 13.17 -1.07
C SER A 136 4.73 12.00 -1.00
N ALA A 137 3.53 12.22 -0.44
CA ALA A 137 2.49 11.20 -0.39
C ALA A 137 2.02 10.76 -1.79
N VAL A 138 1.70 11.72 -2.66
CA VAL A 138 1.25 11.45 -4.05
C VAL A 138 2.32 10.69 -4.83
N VAL A 139 3.58 11.05 -4.63
CA VAL A 139 4.72 10.38 -5.25
C VAL A 139 4.90 8.96 -4.72
N THR A 140 4.79 8.76 -3.40
CA THR A 140 4.81 7.42 -2.80
C THR A 140 3.72 6.53 -3.38
N GLU A 141 2.48 7.02 -3.47
CA GLU A 141 1.37 6.29 -4.08
C GLU A 141 1.68 5.90 -5.53
N ARG A 142 2.25 6.82 -6.32
CA ARG A 142 2.64 6.53 -7.72
C ARG A 142 3.66 5.41 -7.82
N VAL A 143 4.74 5.45 -7.04
CA VAL A 143 5.79 4.42 -7.13
C VAL A 143 5.32 3.07 -6.59
N VAL A 144 4.49 3.07 -5.55
CA VAL A 144 3.86 1.85 -5.00
C VAL A 144 2.90 1.23 -6.02
N LEU A 145 2.01 2.04 -6.62
CA LEU A 145 1.07 1.57 -7.62
C LEU A 145 1.79 0.97 -8.84
N ALA A 146 2.87 1.61 -9.30
CA ALA A 146 3.69 1.11 -10.39
C ALA A 146 4.34 -0.25 -10.04
N ALA A 147 4.95 -0.37 -8.86
CA ALA A 147 5.60 -1.60 -8.41
C ALA A 147 4.61 -2.75 -8.23
N CYS A 148 3.48 -2.51 -7.54
CA CYS A 148 2.41 -3.49 -7.37
C CYS A 148 1.85 -3.95 -8.73
N SER A 149 1.61 -3.00 -9.65
CA SER A 149 1.10 -3.33 -10.99
C SER A 149 2.10 -4.20 -11.76
N ASN A 150 3.37 -3.82 -11.77
CA ASN A 150 4.41 -4.58 -12.46
C ASN A 150 4.53 -6.00 -11.90
N LYS A 151 4.51 -6.16 -10.57
CA LYS A 151 4.60 -7.49 -9.97
C LYS A 151 3.41 -8.38 -10.35
N VAL A 152 2.18 -7.84 -10.30
CA VAL A 152 1.00 -8.61 -10.73
C VAL A 152 1.10 -9.02 -12.18
N ASP A 153 1.55 -8.13 -13.06
CA ASP A 153 1.70 -8.43 -14.49
C ASP A 153 2.76 -9.52 -14.73
N ILE A 154 3.87 -9.51 -13.99
CA ILE A 154 4.91 -10.56 -14.01
C ILE A 154 4.34 -11.89 -13.52
N ASP A 155 3.67 -11.90 -12.36
CA ASP A 155 3.10 -13.12 -11.77
C ASP A 155 1.95 -13.70 -12.61
N GLN A 156 1.25 -12.88 -13.40
CA GLN A 156 0.21 -13.33 -14.32
C GLN A 156 0.78 -13.97 -15.59
N GLN A 157 1.95 -13.51 -16.06
CA GLN A 157 2.58 -13.99 -17.29
C GLN A 157 3.55 -15.15 -17.08
N SER A 158 3.93 -15.41 -15.82
CA SER A 158 4.92 -16.40 -15.45
C SER A 158 4.46 -17.23 -14.25
N THR A 159 5.33 -18.05 -13.66
CA THR A 159 5.01 -18.72 -12.41
C THR A 159 4.98 -17.68 -11.29
N ALA A 160 3.79 -17.41 -10.74
CA ALA A 160 3.63 -16.45 -9.67
C ALA A 160 4.54 -16.75 -8.46
N THR A 161 5.26 -15.74 -7.97
CA THR A 161 6.10 -15.88 -6.75
C THR A 161 5.54 -15.10 -5.56
N VAL A 162 4.77 -14.04 -5.81
CA VAL A 162 4.15 -13.23 -4.75
C VAL A 162 2.67 -13.55 -4.60
N PHE A 163 1.92 -13.50 -5.69
CA PHE A 163 0.46 -13.71 -5.70
C PHE A 163 0.11 -15.16 -6.06
N THR A 164 0.17 -16.05 -5.07
CA THR A 164 0.18 -17.50 -5.28
C THR A 164 -1.07 -18.22 -4.82
N GLN A 165 -1.96 -17.55 -4.07
CA GLN A 165 -3.10 -18.24 -3.44
C GLN A 165 -4.36 -18.30 -4.31
N TYR A 166 -4.42 -17.54 -5.40
CA TYR A 166 -5.56 -17.55 -6.32
C TYR A 166 -5.13 -17.30 -7.77
N ASP A 167 -5.98 -17.68 -8.73
CA ASP A 167 -5.72 -17.52 -10.16
C ASP A 167 -5.93 -16.06 -10.60
N LEU A 168 -4.83 -15.38 -10.96
CA LEU A 168 -4.83 -13.99 -11.45
C LEU A 168 -5.57 -13.79 -12.78
N SER A 169 -5.82 -14.85 -13.55
CA SER A 169 -6.53 -14.78 -14.83
C SER A 169 -8.06 -14.90 -14.68
N ALA A 170 -8.53 -15.29 -13.50
CA ALA A 170 -9.95 -15.44 -13.19
C ALA A 170 -10.59 -14.14 -12.67
N MET A 171 -11.93 -14.14 -12.61
CA MET A 171 -12.70 -13.11 -11.92
C MET A 171 -12.74 -13.41 -10.42
N ALA A 172 -12.89 -12.36 -9.61
CA ALA A 172 -13.12 -12.51 -8.18
C ALA A 172 -14.45 -13.21 -7.88
N GLU A 173 -14.49 -14.00 -6.81
CA GLU A 173 -15.68 -14.72 -6.36
C GLU A 173 -16.10 -14.26 -4.95
N PRO A 174 -16.62 -13.03 -4.80
CA PRO A 174 -16.85 -12.39 -3.49
C PRO A 174 -17.87 -13.07 -2.58
N ARG A 175 -18.60 -14.08 -3.09
CA ARG A 175 -19.60 -14.85 -2.34
C ARG A 175 -19.16 -16.30 -2.08
N ASN A 176 -17.97 -16.66 -2.52
CA ASN A 176 -17.41 -17.99 -2.37
C ASN A 176 -16.45 -17.99 -1.16
N ASN A 177 -16.80 -18.77 -0.14
CA ASN A 177 -16.02 -18.82 1.11
C ASN A 177 -14.60 -19.38 0.90
N ASP A 178 -14.42 -20.34 -0.01
CA ASP A 178 -13.09 -20.92 -0.29
C ASP A 178 -12.20 -19.89 -0.99
N TYR A 179 -12.78 -19.09 -1.90
CA TYR A 179 -12.09 -17.96 -2.52
C TYR A 179 -11.71 -16.90 -1.49
N LEU A 180 -12.63 -16.50 -0.60
CA LEU A 180 -12.34 -15.51 0.44
C LEU A 180 -11.24 -16.00 1.40
N ALA A 181 -11.24 -17.29 1.76
CA ALA A 181 -10.15 -17.87 2.56
C ALA A 181 -8.80 -17.82 1.85
N ALA A 182 -8.76 -18.07 0.54
CA ALA A 182 -7.55 -17.95 -0.27
C ALA A 182 -7.07 -16.49 -0.39
N LEU A 183 -8.00 -15.55 -0.54
CA LEU A 183 -7.72 -14.11 -0.54
C LEU A 183 -7.15 -13.64 0.80
N ASP A 184 -7.74 -14.07 1.91
CA ASP A 184 -7.25 -13.74 3.27
C ASP A 184 -5.84 -14.27 3.51
N LEU A 185 -5.54 -15.49 3.04
CA LEU A 185 -4.20 -16.06 3.10
C LEU A 185 -3.21 -15.24 2.25
N GLN A 186 -3.60 -14.84 1.04
CA GLN A 186 -2.75 -13.97 0.20
C GLN A 186 -2.47 -12.63 0.86
N ASN A 187 -3.50 -11.99 1.42
CA ASN A 187 -3.36 -10.70 2.09
C ASN A 187 -2.50 -10.81 3.34
N THR A 188 -2.63 -11.90 4.10
CA THR A 188 -1.74 -12.20 5.24
C THR A 188 -0.27 -12.27 4.80
N LEU A 189 0.04 -12.96 3.71
CA LEU A 189 1.40 -13.01 3.17
C LEU A 189 1.91 -11.64 2.72
N LEU A 190 1.05 -10.79 2.16
CA LEU A 190 1.41 -9.41 1.79
C LEU A 190 1.70 -8.54 3.01
N TYR A 191 0.87 -8.62 4.06
CA TYR A 191 1.10 -7.94 5.33
C TYR A 191 2.44 -8.35 5.97
N GLN A 192 2.74 -9.65 5.98
CA GLN A 192 4.01 -10.14 6.51
C GLN A 192 5.21 -9.66 5.69
N ARG A 193 5.09 -9.59 4.36
CA ARG A 193 6.17 -9.11 3.48
C ARG A 193 6.39 -7.61 3.58
N LEU A 194 5.32 -6.81 3.60
CA LEU A 194 5.38 -5.35 3.55
C LEU A 194 5.52 -4.70 4.94
N LEU A 195 4.85 -5.25 5.95
CA LEU A 195 4.70 -4.66 7.28
C LEU A 195 5.30 -5.52 8.39
N ALA A 196 5.83 -6.71 8.09
CA ALA A 196 6.42 -7.64 9.06
C ALA A 196 5.50 -7.99 10.24
N ARG A 197 4.18 -8.03 10.01
CA ARG A 197 3.17 -8.44 10.99
C ARG A 197 2.02 -9.19 10.34
N ASP A 198 1.17 -9.78 11.17
CA ASP A 198 -0.11 -10.35 10.75
C ASP A 198 -1.20 -9.26 10.66
N PRO A 199 -2.14 -9.36 9.71
CA PRO A 199 -3.31 -8.49 9.67
C PRO A 199 -4.33 -8.88 10.74
N THR A 200 -5.15 -7.91 11.19
CA THR A 200 -6.33 -8.20 11.99
C THR A 200 -7.48 -8.73 11.12
N GLN A 201 -8.48 -9.35 11.74
CA GLN A 201 -9.64 -9.85 11.00
C GLN A 201 -10.45 -8.71 10.35
N GLU A 202 -10.47 -7.54 10.98
CA GLU A 202 -11.12 -6.35 10.45
C GLU A 202 -10.39 -5.83 9.20
N GLU A 203 -9.06 -5.82 9.19
CA GLU A 203 -8.26 -5.44 8.02
C GLU A 203 -8.52 -6.40 6.84
N LEU A 204 -8.54 -7.71 7.11
CA LEU A 204 -8.86 -8.71 6.09
C LEU A 204 -10.27 -8.51 5.53
N THR A 205 -11.25 -8.24 6.39
CA THR A 205 -12.64 -7.99 5.99
C THR A 205 -12.74 -6.77 5.06
N LEU A 206 -12.00 -5.69 5.36
CA LEU A 206 -11.95 -4.50 4.48
C LEU A 206 -11.30 -4.81 3.12
N LEU A 207 -10.24 -5.63 3.10
CA LEU A 207 -9.62 -6.03 1.84
C LEU A 207 -10.50 -6.95 0.98
N GLN A 208 -11.41 -7.72 1.58
CA GLN A 208 -12.40 -8.48 0.82
C GLN A 208 -13.36 -7.58 0.04
N GLU A 209 -13.63 -6.35 0.50
CA GLU A 209 -14.47 -5.39 -0.22
C GLU A 209 -13.86 -4.99 -1.58
N LEU A 210 -12.53 -5.10 -1.73
CA LEU A 210 -11.82 -4.80 -2.99
C LEU A 210 -12.13 -5.80 -4.11
N THR A 211 -12.83 -6.89 -3.82
CA THR A 211 -13.23 -7.90 -4.81
C THR A 211 -14.37 -7.45 -5.74
N GLN A 212 -14.97 -6.29 -5.46
CA GLN A 212 -16.07 -5.73 -6.21
C GLN A 212 -15.82 -4.27 -6.59
N ASP A 213 -16.46 -3.84 -7.68
CA ASP A 213 -16.55 -2.43 -8.05
C ASP A 213 -17.61 -1.68 -7.22
N THR A 214 -17.74 -0.38 -7.46
CA THR A 214 -18.72 0.47 -6.76
C THR A 214 -20.18 0.12 -7.04
N GLN A 215 -20.45 -0.74 -8.02
CA GLN A 215 -21.78 -1.24 -8.39
C GLN A 215 -22.03 -2.65 -7.82
N GLY A 216 -21.05 -3.23 -7.12
CA GLY A 216 -21.12 -4.58 -6.55
C GLY A 216 -20.82 -5.70 -7.54
N ASN A 217 -20.30 -5.39 -8.74
CA ASN A 217 -19.86 -6.41 -9.68
C ASN A 217 -18.46 -6.90 -9.32
N ALA A 218 -18.22 -8.20 -9.45
CA ALA A 218 -16.88 -8.75 -9.27
C ALA A 218 -15.89 -8.14 -10.28
N ILE A 219 -14.67 -7.85 -9.83
CA ILE A 219 -13.57 -7.39 -10.68
C ILE A 219 -12.58 -8.54 -10.97
N SER A 220 -11.56 -8.30 -11.79
CA SER A 220 -10.56 -9.34 -12.08
C SER A 220 -9.67 -9.62 -10.85
N ASN A 221 -9.21 -10.85 -10.68
CA ASN A 221 -8.29 -11.18 -9.58
C ASN A 221 -6.95 -10.43 -9.69
N ALA A 222 -6.51 -10.09 -10.91
CA ALA A 222 -5.37 -9.21 -11.11
C ALA A 222 -5.61 -7.81 -10.53
N ASP A 223 -6.81 -7.24 -10.70
CA ASP A 223 -7.15 -5.94 -10.12
C ASP A 223 -7.26 -6.02 -8.59
N VAL A 224 -7.84 -7.10 -8.05
CA VAL A 224 -7.85 -7.34 -6.58
C VAL A 224 -6.43 -7.39 -6.04
N ALA A 225 -5.52 -8.13 -6.68
CA ALA A 225 -4.12 -8.23 -6.29
C ALA A 225 -3.42 -6.85 -6.28
N LYS A 226 -3.64 -6.05 -7.33
CA LYS A 226 -3.10 -4.68 -7.46
C LYS A 226 -3.63 -3.78 -6.35
N LEU A 227 -4.93 -3.79 -6.11
CA LEU A 227 -5.59 -2.95 -5.10
C LEU A 227 -5.18 -3.35 -3.67
N SER A 228 -5.12 -4.64 -3.35
CA SER A 228 -4.65 -5.11 -2.04
C SER A 228 -3.20 -4.70 -1.79
N CYS A 229 -2.30 -4.97 -2.75
CA CYS A 229 -0.89 -4.58 -2.64
C CYS A 229 -0.73 -3.08 -2.44
N PHE A 230 -1.41 -2.27 -3.26
CA PHE A 230 -1.38 -0.82 -3.18
C PHE A 230 -1.91 -0.32 -1.83
N THR A 231 -3.05 -0.83 -1.37
CA THR A 231 -3.66 -0.42 -0.10
C THR A 231 -2.72 -0.69 1.08
N ILE A 232 -2.12 -1.88 1.15
CA ILE A 232 -1.21 -2.25 2.24
C ILE A 232 0.09 -1.43 2.17
N ALA A 233 0.70 -1.32 0.99
CA ALA A 233 1.98 -0.63 0.79
C ALA A 233 1.88 0.91 0.82
N THR A 234 0.67 1.49 0.80
CA THR A 234 0.45 2.92 1.02
C THR A 234 -0.05 3.24 2.43
N SER A 235 -0.18 2.23 3.29
CA SER A 235 -0.55 2.44 4.69
C SER A 235 0.49 3.29 5.44
N SER A 236 0.04 3.98 6.50
CA SER A 236 0.95 4.76 7.33
C SER A 236 2.06 3.89 7.96
N GLU A 237 1.77 2.64 8.29
CA GLU A 237 2.77 1.72 8.85
C GLU A 237 3.86 1.36 7.84
N PHE A 238 3.54 1.31 6.54
CA PHE A 238 4.56 1.09 5.53
C PHE A 238 5.47 2.32 5.38
N ILE A 239 4.89 3.52 5.45
CA ILE A 239 5.57 4.77 5.09
C ILE A 239 6.36 5.36 6.26
N PHE A 240 5.94 5.11 7.49
CA PHE A 240 6.58 5.62 8.70
C PHE A 240 7.29 4.50 9.47
N LEU A 241 8.47 4.80 10.01
CA LEU A 241 9.20 4.00 10.99
C LEU A 241 9.07 4.60 12.39
#